data_AF-A0A2E2QNU0-F1
#
_entry.id   AF-A0A2E2QNU0-F1
#
_cell.length_a   1.000
_cell.length_b   1.000
_cell.length_c   1.000
_cell.angle_alpha   90.00
_cell.angle_beta   90.00
_cell.angle_gamma   90.00
#
_symmetry.space_group_name_H-M   'P 1'
#
loop_
_entity.id
_entity.type
_entity.pdbx_description
1 polymer ?
#
loop_
_entity_poly.entity_id
_entity_poly.type
_entity_poly.pdbx_seq_one_letter_code
_entity_poly.pdbx_strand_id
1 'polypeptide(L)'
;MTFEDSGLRSLRERRIMPELAGCSPRQATSRSVKKHCACQKSGAAGERRPKGRRQGGARFYAALTEDQIRTAEMIARGFQFRTSGIGMRTQSFSTLPPSTGNIEERQSELVRRFMRWAVTAQQNGISVATVLDIIVFGKSFRTVDRERRKRNGFARVQLLDSLEFYDRRRQKTPMNRKYIDIWGTLA
;
A
#
# COMPACT_ATOMS: atom_id res chain seq x y z
N MET A 1 46.61 -22.95 16.39
CA MET A 1 45.77 -21.84 15.90
C MET A 1 44.42 -21.98 16.57
N THR A 2 44.14 -21.11 17.53
CA THR A 2 43.01 -21.14 18.45
C THR A 2 41.75 -20.62 17.77
N PHE A 3 40.68 -21.43 17.83
CA PHE A 3 39.37 -21.14 17.28
C PHE A 3 38.57 -20.45 18.39
N GLU A 4 38.39 -19.13 18.27
CA GLU A 4 37.64 -18.37 19.26
C GLU A 4 36.14 -18.63 19.12
N ASP A 5 35.67 -19.34 20.13
CA ASP A 5 34.33 -19.53 20.62
C ASP A 5 33.73 -18.19 21.06
N SER A 6 32.55 -17.80 20.55
CA SER A 6 31.76 -16.66 21.08
C SER A 6 30.37 -16.54 20.47
N GLY A 7 29.36 -16.96 21.23
CA GLY A 7 28.18 -16.10 21.39
C GLY A 7 26.82 -16.63 20.92
N LEU A 8 26.45 -17.85 21.29
CA LEU A 8 25.05 -18.27 21.35
C LEU A 8 24.31 -17.46 22.42
N ARG A 9 23.81 -16.27 22.05
CA ARG A 9 22.91 -15.49 22.90
C ARG A 9 21.51 -16.08 22.87
N SER A 10 21.29 -16.99 23.83
CA SER A 10 20.19 -16.96 24.79
C SER A 10 18.82 -16.57 24.24
N LEU A 11 18.06 -17.60 23.84
CA LEU A 11 16.61 -17.62 23.88
C LEU A 11 16.15 -17.36 25.33
N ARG A 12 15.81 -16.11 25.65
CA ARG A 12 15.05 -15.75 26.85
C ARG A 12 13.63 -15.39 26.47
N GLU A 13 12.83 -16.45 26.42
CA GLU A 13 11.54 -16.57 27.06
C GLU A 13 11.23 -15.44 28.07
N ARG A 14 10.28 -14.56 27.69
CA ARG A 14 9.40 -13.88 28.64
C ARG A 14 7.98 -13.85 28.08
N ARG A 15 7.20 -14.84 28.51
CA ARG A 15 5.75 -14.72 28.69
C ARG A 15 5.47 -13.50 29.54
N ILE A 16 4.72 -12.53 29.00
CA ILE A 16 3.76 -11.74 29.77
C ILE A 16 2.57 -11.51 28.84
N MET A 17 1.55 -12.37 28.95
CA MET A 17 0.22 -12.15 28.41
C MET A 17 -0.55 -11.29 29.43
N PRO A 18 -0.90 -10.03 29.13
CA PRO A 18 -1.83 -9.30 29.96
C PRO A 18 -3.26 -9.83 29.74
N GLU A 19 -3.72 -10.56 30.75
CA GLU A 19 -5.06 -10.57 31.34
C GLU A 19 -6.18 -9.93 30.49
N LEU A 20 -7.05 -10.79 29.95
CA LEU A 20 -8.31 -10.42 29.34
C LEU A 20 -9.28 -9.94 30.44
N ALA A 21 -9.24 -8.63 30.72
CA ALA A 21 -10.23 -7.98 31.57
C ALA A 21 -11.62 -8.08 30.91
N GLY A 22 -12.54 -8.71 31.63
CA GLY A 22 -13.88 -9.07 31.18
C GLY A 22 -14.72 -7.90 30.67
N CYS A 23 -15.30 -8.08 29.49
CA CYS A 23 -16.48 -7.33 29.08
C CYS A 23 -17.73 -7.98 29.69
N SER A 24 -18.31 -7.27 30.65
CA SER A 24 -19.60 -7.51 31.27
C SER A 24 -20.74 -7.58 30.23
N PRO A 25 -21.68 -8.53 30.34
CA PRO A 25 -22.85 -8.62 29.46
C PRO A 25 -23.82 -7.48 29.81
N ARG A 26 -23.86 -6.46 28.93
CA ARG A 26 -24.84 -5.37 29.02
C ARG A 26 -26.22 -5.91 28.67
N GLN A 27 -27.11 -5.84 29.66
CA GLN A 27 -28.49 -6.31 29.63
C GLN A 27 -29.27 -5.72 28.46
N ALA A 28 -29.91 -6.60 27.70
CA ALA A 28 -30.92 -6.29 26.70
C ALA A 28 -32.17 -5.76 27.40
N THR A 29 -32.50 -4.49 27.16
CA THR A 29 -33.86 -3.98 27.44
C THR A 29 -34.69 -4.11 26.18
N SER A 30 -35.61 -5.06 26.24
CA SER A 30 -36.71 -5.26 25.33
C SER A 30 -37.71 -4.10 25.47
N ARG A 31 -38.07 -3.45 24.36
CA ARG A 31 -39.36 -2.75 24.27
C ARG A 31 -39.85 -2.54 22.84
N SER A 32 -41.04 -3.09 22.60
CA SER A 32 -42.11 -2.67 21.68
C SER A 32 -41.76 -2.47 20.20
N VAL A 33 -42.08 -3.42 19.30
CA VAL A 33 -43.43 -3.78 18.78
C VAL A 33 -44.06 -2.70 17.89
N LYS A 34 -44.10 -3.06 16.58
CA LYS A 34 -45.04 -2.71 15.51
C LYS A 34 -45.15 -1.24 15.06
N LYS A 35 -44.81 -1.02 13.78
CA LYS A 35 -45.86 -0.87 12.74
C LYS A 35 -45.24 -1.03 11.35
N HIS A 36 -45.78 -1.98 10.60
CA HIS A 36 -45.65 -2.06 9.16
C HIS A 36 -46.04 -0.72 8.54
N CYS A 37 -45.15 -0.15 7.73
CA CYS A 37 -45.53 0.79 6.68
C CYS A 37 -44.97 0.23 5.38
N ALA A 38 -45.81 -0.56 4.72
CA ALA A 38 -45.67 -0.82 3.30
C ALA A 38 -45.85 0.51 2.56
N CYS A 39 -44.75 1.16 2.20
CA CYS A 39 -44.76 2.20 1.18
C CYS A 39 -43.90 1.68 0.03
N GLN A 40 -44.55 0.88 -0.82
CA GLN A 40 -44.10 0.61 -2.17
C GLN A 40 -44.02 1.97 -2.89
N LYS A 41 -42.81 2.53 -2.97
CA LYS A 41 -42.50 3.56 -3.97
C LYS A 41 -41.56 2.92 -4.98
N SER A 42 -42.16 2.40 -6.02
CA SER A 42 -41.60 2.25 -7.37
C SER A 42 -41.20 3.64 -7.90
N GLY A 43 -40.14 4.20 -7.32
CA GLY A 43 -39.52 5.43 -7.76
C GLY A 43 -38.29 5.10 -8.58
N ALA A 44 -38.41 5.36 -9.89
CA ALA A 44 -37.38 5.49 -10.90
C ALA A 44 -35.94 5.18 -10.48
N ALA A 45 -35.30 4.29 -11.22
CA ALA A 45 -33.86 4.04 -11.21
C ALA A 45 -33.10 5.38 -11.32
N GLY A 46 -32.85 5.99 -10.17
CA GLY A 46 -32.00 7.15 -10.02
C GLY A 46 -30.60 6.67 -10.33
N GLU A 47 -30.21 6.88 -11.59
CA GLU A 47 -28.86 6.82 -12.09
C GLU A 47 -27.97 7.51 -11.07
N ARG A 48 -27.34 6.69 -10.21
CA ARG A 48 -26.45 7.17 -9.15
C ARG A 48 -25.26 7.75 -9.89
N ARG A 49 -25.36 9.04 -10.26
CA ARG A 49 -24.27 9.79 -10.88
C ARG A 49 -23.02 9.47 -10.07
N PRO A 50 -22.00 8.85 -10.67
CA PRO A 50 -20.78 8.52 -9.95
C PRO A 50 -20.28 9.84 -9.38
N LYS A 51 -20.33 9.98 -8.05
CA LYS A 51 -19.88 11.18 -7.34
C LYS A 51 -18.50 11.51 -7.88
N GLY A 52 -18.42 12.58 -8.67
CA GLY A 52 -17.26 12.89 -9.47
C GLY A 52 -16.01 12.78 -8.62
N ARG A 53 -15.04 12.00 -9.11
CA ARG A 53 -13.68 11.92 -8.54
C ARG A 53 -13.24 13.35 -8.25
N ARG A 54 -13.26 13.73 -6.97
CA ARG A 54 -12.94 15.09 -6.54
C ARG A 54 -11.57 15.43 -7.10
N GLN A 55 -11.51 16.50 -7.88
CA GLN A 55 -10.28 17.09 -8.46
C GLN A 55 -9.29 17.60 -7.40
N GLY A 56 -9.45 17.23 -6.12
CA GLY A 56 -8.56 17.61 -5.03
C GLY A 56 -7.14 17.08 -5.18
N GLY A 57 -6.90 16.10 -6.07
CA GLY A 57 -5.56 15.59 -6.36
C GLY A 57 -4.67 16.58 -7.12
N ALA A 58 -5.23 17.46 -7.96
CA ALA A 58 -4.42 18.31 -8.85
C ALA A 58 -3.53 19.30 -8.09
N ARG A 59 -4.02 19.86 -6.97
CA ARG A 59 -3.25 20.80 -6.14
C ARG A 59 -2.10 20.14 -5.38
N PHE A 60 -2.18 18.85 -5.12
CA PHE A 60 -1.14 18.11 -4.41
C PHE A 60 0.09 17.90 -5.31
N TYR A 61 -0.13 17.48 -6.56
CA TYR A 61 0.96 17.27 -7.52
C TYR A 61 1.68 18.56 -7.89
N ALA A 62 1.00 19.71 -7.82
CA ALA A 62 1.61 21.02 -8.08
C ALA A 62 2.74 21.40 -7.12
N ALA A 63 2.80 20.79 -5.93
CA ALA A 63 3.86 21.05 -4.94
C ALA A 63 5.04 20.06 -5.05
N LEU A 64 4.95 19.06 -5.92
CA LEU A 64 5.99 18.07 -6.16
C LEU A 64 6.83 18.46 -7.37
N THR A 65 8.10 18.09 -7.34
CA THR A 65 8.98 18.18 -8.51
C THR A 65 8.60 17.12 -9.55
N GLU A 66 8.95 17.35 -10.82
CA GLU A 66 8.65 16.40 -11.91
C GLU A 66 9.22 14.99 -11.62
N ASP A 67 10.42 14.89 -11.04
CA ASP A 67 11.03 13.62 -10.67
C ASP A 67 10.29 12.92 -9.53
N GLN A 68 9.78 13.68 -8.56
CA GLN A 68 8.92 13.16 -7.50
C GLN A 68 7.58 12.65 -8.05
N ILE A 69 6.99 13.35 -9.02
CA ILE A 69 5.76 12.91 -9.70
C ILE A 69 6.01 11.59 -10.43
N ARG A 70 7.07 11.52 -11.24
CA ARG A 70 7.46 10.29 -11.96
C ARG A 70 7.71 9.12 -11.00
N THR A 71 8.33 9.40 -9.86
CA THR A 71 8.58 8.41 -8.81
C THR A 71 7.28 7.92 -8.17
N ALA A 72 6.35 8.84 -7.86
CA ALA A 72 5.04 8.50 -7.33
C ALA A 72 4.24 7.62 -8.31
N GLU A 73 4.29 7.94 -9.61
CA GLU A 73 3.67 7.10 -10.65
C GLU A 73 4.26 5.69 -10.71
N MET A 74 5.58 5.56 -10.59
CA MET A 74 6.25 4.26 -10.60
C MET A 74 5.83 3.41 -9.40
N ILE A 75 5.71 4.02 -8.22
CA ILE A 75 5.19 3.36 -7.02
C ILE A 75 3.74 2.92 -7.24
N ALA A 76 2.89 3.82 -7.75
CA ALA A 76 1.48 3.54 -8.01
C ALA A 76 1.30 2.38 -9.00
N ARG A 77 2.04 2.38 -10.12
CA ARG A 77 2.01 1.30 -11.12
C ARG A 77 2.48 -0.02 -10.54
N GLY A 78 3.58 -0.03 -9.78
CA GLY A 78 4.09 -1.23 -9.12
C GLY A 78 3.07 -1.83 -8.13
N PHE A 79 2.42 -0.98 -7.33
CA PHE A 79 1.33 -1.39 -6.44
C PHE A 79 0.13 -1.96 -7.21
N GLN A 80 -0.28 -1.29 -8.30
CA GLN A 80 -1.39 -1.74 -9.13
C GLN A 80 -1.13 -3.11 -9.75
N PHE A 81 0.07 -3.36 -10.30
CA PHE A 81 0.43 -4.68 -10.83
C PHE A 81 0.46 -5.75 -9.74
N ARG A 82 0.93 -5.39 -8.53
CA ARG A 82 0.95 -6.33 -7.39
C ARG A 82 -0.45 -6.71 -6.91
N THR A 83 -1.41 -5.78 -6.95
CA THR A 83 -2.75 -5.96 -6.37
C THR A 83 -3.80 -6.44 -7.37
N SER A 84 -3.71 -6.00 -8.62
CA SER A 84 -4.61 -6.43 -9.69
C SER A 84 -4.31 -7.87 -10.14
N GLY A 85 -3.20 -8.43 -9.66
CA GLY A 85 -2.59 -9.64 -10.20
C GLY A 85 -2.03 -9.40 -11.60
N ILE A 86 -1.11 -10.25 -12.03
CA ILE A 86 -0.91 -10.51 -13.46
C ILE A 86 -2.08 -11.39 -13.88
N GLY A 87 -3.30 -10.86 -13.75
CA GLY A 87 -4.51 -11.59 -14.07
C GLY A 87 -4.38 -12.01 -15.52
N MET A 88 -4.42 -13.32 -15.73
CA MET A 88 -4.37 -13.99 -17.02
C MET A 88 -5.39 -13.32 -17.94
N ARG A 89 -4.94 -12.33 -18.71
CA ARG A 89 -5.77 -11.72 -19.74
C ARG A 89 -5.97 -12.85 -20.73
N THR A 90 -7.20 -13.35 -20.80
CA THR A 90 -7.63 -14.24 -21.87
C THR A 90 -7.27 -13.54 -23.17
N GLN A 91 -6.18 -14.00 -23.79
CA GLN A 91 -5.70 -13.42 -25.03
C GLN A 91 -6.78 -13.70 -26.07
N SER A 92 -7.48 -12.66 -26.52
CA SER A 92 -8.31 -12.78 -27.71
C SER A 92 -7.39 -13.00 -28.89
N PHE A 93 -7.42 -14.19 -29.49
CA PHE A 93 -6.57 -14.58 -30.62
C PHE A 93 -6.83 -13.79 -31.92
N SER A 94 -7.75 -12.81 -31.92
CA SER A 94 -8.23 -12.19 -33.16
C SER A 94 -7.25 -11.18 -33.78
N THR A 95 -6.28 -10.64 -33.03
CA THR A 95 -5.29 -9.71 -33.57
C THR A 95 -4.06 -9.67 -32.67
N LEU A 96 -2.97 -10.32 -33.07
CA LEU A 96 -1.69 -10.21 -32.37
C LEU A 96 -1.19 -8.75 -32.52
N PRO A 97 -1.09 -7.97 -31.42
CA PRO A 97 -0.49 -6.64 -31.51
C PRO A 97 0.97 -6.79 -31.96
N PRO A 98 1.52 -5.82 -32.71
CA PRO A 98 2.93 -5.84 -33.10
C PRO A 98 3.79 -6.00 -31.85
N SER A 99 4.70 -6.98 -31.88
CA SER A 99 5.59 -7.37 -30.78
C SER A 99 6.34 -6.15 -30.21
N THR A 100 5.76 -5.50 -29.21
CA THR A 100 6.32 -4.30 -28.57
C THR A 100 7.05 -4.72 -27.30
N GLY A 101 8.04 -5.59 -27.46
CA GLY A 101 8.89 -6.08 -26.37
C GLY A 101 8.15 -6.88 -25.29
N ASN A 102 8.93 -7.46 -24.37
CA ASN A 102 8.41 -8.28 -23.30
C ASN A 102 7.72 -7.41 -22.23
N ILE A 103 6.43 -7.14 -22.42
CA ILE A 103 5.60 -6.36 -21.48
C ILE A 103 5.59 -7.01 -20.09
N GLU A 104 5.54 -8.34 -20.03
CA GLU A 104 5.54 -9.10 -18.77
C GLU A 104 6.84 -8.91 -17.99
N GLU A 105 7.99 -8.89 -18.68
CA GLU A 105 9.28 -8.61 -18.05
C GLU A 105 9.34 -7.19 -17.48
N ARG A 106 8.85 -6.19 -18.24
CA ARG A 106 8.77 -4.80 -17.74
C ARG A 106 7.86 -4.68 -16.52
N GLN A 107 6.72 -5.36 -16.51
CA GLN A 107 5.80 -5.38 -15.38
C GLN A 107 6.43 -6.08 -14.16
N SER A 108 7.06 -7.23 -14.39
CA SER A 108 7.76 -7.99 -13.35
C SER A 108 8.87 -7.16 -12.70
N GLU A 109 9.65 -6.44 -13.50
CA GLU A 109 10.69 -5.54 -13.01
C GLU A 109 10.11 -4.37 -12.18
N LEU A 110 8.98 -3.79 -12.60
CA LEU A 110 8.29 -2.77 -11.81
C LEU A 110 7.81 -3.30 -10.46
N VAL A 111 7.22 -4.49 -10.43
CA VAL A 111 6.78 -5.14 -9.18
C VAL A 111 7.97 -5.43 -8.28
N ARG A 112 9.07 -5.96 -8.82
CA ARG A 112 10.31 -6.21 -8.04
C ARG A 112 10.87 -4.92 -7.44
N ARG A 113 10.94 -3.83 -8.21
CA ARG A 113 11.39 -2.52 -7.72
C ARG A 113 10.49 -2.00 -6.61
N PHE A 114 9.17 -2.09 -6.80
CA PHE A 114 8.19 -1.68 -5.79
C PHE A 114 8.36 -2.48 -4.49
N MET A 115 8.43 -3.81 -4.55
CA MET A 115 8.60 -4.65 -3.36
C MET A 115 9.91 -4.34 -2.64
N ARG A 116 11.00 -4.20 -3.39
CA ARG A 116 12.31 -3.85 -2.84
C ARG A 116 12.29 -2.49 -2.15
N TRP A 117 11.63 -1.50 -2.74
CA TRP A 117 11.43 -0.19 -2.12
C TRP A 117 10.60 -0.30 -0.83
N ALA A 118 9.47 -1.01 -0.86
CA ALA A 118 8.57 -1.12 0.29
C ALA A 118 9.27 -1.70 1.52
N VAL A 119 10.04 -2.78 1.34
CA VAL A 119 10.84 -3.42 2.40
C VAL A 119 11.84 -2.43 2.99
N THR A 120 12.60 -1.73 2.14
CA THR A 120 13.59 -0.77 2.63
C THR A 120 12.96 0.47 3.26
N ALA A 121 11.84 0.96 2.73
CA ALA A 121 11.13 2.09 3.32
C ALA A 121 10.69 1.74 4.74
N GLN A 122 10.15 0.54 4.95
CA GLN A 122 9.79 0.03 6.27
C GLN A 122 11.00 -0.09 7.21
N GLN A 123 12.15 -0.58 6.72
CA GLN A 123 13.40 -0.64 7.50
C GLN A 123 13.89 0.74 7.95
N ASN A 124 13.57 1.80 7.20
CA ASN A 124 13.92 3.19 7.54
C ASN A 124 12.82 3.92 8.33
N GLY A 125 11.81 3.21 8.85
CA GLY A 125 10.72 3.82 9.63
C GLY A 125 9.67 4.56 8.80
N ILE A 126 9.75 4.47 7.47
CA ILE A 126 8.78 5.09 6.56
C ILE A 126 7.55 4.17 6.48
N SER A 127 6.39 4.73 6.81
CA SER A 127 5.14 3.98 6.76
C SER A 127 4.63 3.85 5.32
N VAL A 128 4.91 2.71 4.67
CA VAL A 128 4.46 2.41 3.30
C VAL A 128 2.95 2.60 3.14
N ALA A 129 2.16 2.16 4.11
CA ALA A 129 0.70 2.33 4.09
C ALA A 129 0.29 3.82 4.04
N THR A 130 0.99 4.69 4.76
CA THR A 130 0.74 6.15 4.75
C THR A 130 1.02 6.74 3.37
N VAL A 131 2.11 6.29 2.73
CA VAL A 131 2.49 6.74 1.38
C VAL A 131 1.46 6.27 0.34
N LEU A 132 1.00 5.02 0.41
CA LEU A 132 -0.01 4.47 -0.50
C LEU A 132 -1.38 5.13 -0.32
N ASP A 133 -1.80 5.42 0.91
CA ASP A 133 -3.00 6.22 1.24
C ASP A 133 -3.04 7.54 0.45
N ILE A 134 -1.90 8.20 0.29
CA ILE A 134 -1.80 9.47 -0.43
C ILE A 134 -1.71 9.24 -1.94
N ILE A 135 -0.74 8.43 -2.40
CA ILE A 135 -0.44 8.29 -3.83
C ILE A 135 -1.53 7.53 -4.58
N VAL A 136 -1.94 6.37 -4.04
CA VAL A 136 -2.85 5.46 -4.74
C VAL A 136 -4.31 5.82 -4.46
N PHE A 137 -4.63 6.07 -3.20
CA PHE A 137 -6.01 6.36 -2.79
C PHE A 137 -6.36 7.85 -2.85
N GLY A 138 -5.38 8.73 -3.10
CA GLY A 138 -5.61 10.16 -3.24
C GLY A 138 -6.10 10.84 -1.96
N LYS A 139 -5.82 10.26 -0.78
CA LYS A 139 -6.22 10.86 0.49
C LYS A 139 -5.42 12.14 0.74
N SER A 140 -6.07 13.14 1.33
CA SER A 140 -5.38 14.37 1.75
C SER A 140 -4.46 14.09 2.95
N PHE A 141 -3.35 14.82 3.07
CA PHE A 141 -2.44 14.70 4.24
C PHE A 141 -3.18 14.82 5.57
N ARG A 142 -4.11 15.78 5.68
CA ARG A 142 -4.91 15.98 6.90
C ARG A 142 -5.78 14.77 7.23
N THR A 143 -6.35 14.11 6.22
CA THR A 143 -7.14 12.89 6.40
C THR A 143 -6.26 11.78 6.96
N VAL A 144 -5.08 11.57 6.36
CA VAL A 144 -4.15 10.52 6.78
C VAL A 144 -3.59 10.79 8.18
N ASP A 145 -3.21 12.03 8.49
CA ASP A 145 -2.74 12.43 9.82
C ASP A 145 -3.80 12.18 10.89
N ARG A 146 -5.07 12.49 10.60
CA ARG A 146 -6.21 12.25 11.49
C ARG A 146 -6.50 10.77 11.69
N GLU A 147 -6.55 9.99 10.61
CA GLU A 147 -6.78 8.54 10.66
C GLU A 147 -5.71 7.83 11.51
N ARG A 148 -4.46 8.28 11.39
CA ARG A 148 -3.31 7.70 12.11
C ARG A 148 -3.04 8.34 13.48
N ARG A 149 -3.84 9.34 13.88
CA ARG A 149 -3.69 10.10 15.14
C ARG A 149 -2.28 10.67 15.33
N LYS A 150 -1.69 11.22 14.25
CA LYS A 150 -0.36 11.84 14.26
C LYS A 150 -0.45 13.36 14.20
N ARG A 151 0.66 14.03 14.50
CA ARG A 151 0.78 15.50 14.40
C ARG A 151 0.63 15.92 12.94
N ASN A 152 0.00 17.07 12.72
CA ASN A 152 -0.15 17.67 11.39
C ASN A 152 1.21 17.76 10.68
N GLY A 153 1.26 17.27 9.44
CA GLY A 153 2.47 17.28 8.61
C GLY A 153 3.24 15.96 8.62
N PHE A 154 2.91 15.01 9.50
CA PHE A 154 3.54 13.68 9.52
C PHE A 154 3.43 12.98 8.16
N ALA A 155 2.23 12.94 7.57
CA ALA A 155 1.98 12.31 6.27
C ALA A 155 2.78 12.98 5.13
N ARG A 156 2.99 14.30 5.21
CA ARG A 156 3.78 15.05 4.22
C ARG A 156 5.26 14.70 4.30
N VAL A 157 5.82 14.67 5.52
CA VAL A 157 7.23 14.29 5.74
C VAL A 157 7.47 12.87 5.26
N GLN A 158 6.63 11.91 5.70
CA GLN A 158 6.74 10.51 5.29
C GLN A 158 6.67 10.32 3.76
N LEU A 159 5.84 11.10 3.07
CA LEU A 159 5.78 11.05 1.62
C LEU A 159 7.07 11.56 0.97
N LEU A 160 7.54 12.75 1.37
CA LEU A 160 8.73 13.37 0.77
C LEU A 160 9.97 12.51 0.99
N ASP A 161 10.17 12.03 2.23
CA ASP A 161 11.26 11.12 2.58
C ASP A 161 11.21 9.84 1.75
N SER A 162 10.00 9.31 1.49
CA SER A 162 9.80 8.10 0.70
C SER A 162 10.12 8.28 -0.78
N LEU A 163 9.76 9.43 -1.36
CA LEU A 163 10.04 9.75 -2.77
C LEU A 163 11.53 9.99 -2.98
N GLU A 164 12.18 10.72 -2.09
CA GLU A 164 13.63 10.94 -2.13
C GLU A 164 14.39 9.61 -2.00
N PHE A 165 13.93 8.74 -1.10
CA PHE A 165 14.54 7.42 -0.90
C PHE A 165 14.43 6.53 -2.13
N TYR A 166 13.30 6.57 -2.85
CA TYR A 166 13.12 5.81 -4.08
C TYR A 166 14.09 6.29 -5.17
N ASP A 167 14.28 7.60 -5.32
CA ASP A 167 15.11 8.17 -6.38
C ASP A 167 16.61 7.94 -6.17
N ARG A 168 17.12 8.09 -4.94
CA ARG A 168 18.52 7.76 -4.62
C ARG A 168 18.90 6.32 -5.00
N ARG A 169 17.93 5.40 -4.98
CA ARG A 169 18.16 4.00 -5.33
C ARG A 169 18.19 3.76 -6.84
N ARG A 170 17.49 4.57 -7.63
CA ARG A 170 17.57 4.51 -9.10
C ARG A 170 19.01 4.74 -9.58
N GLN A 171 19.76 5.58 -8.87
CA GLN A 171 21.10 6.00 -9.27
C GLN A 171 22.21 5.00 -8.87
N LYS A 172 21.96 4.06 -7.94
CA LYS A 172 23.03 3.32 -7.24
C LYS A 172 23.13 1.81 -7.48
N THR A 173 22.49 1.24 -8.51
CA THR A 173 22.62 -0.20 -8.76
C THR A 173 23.32 -0.51 -10.10
N PRO A 174 24.65 -0.78 -10.11
CA PRO A 174 25.16 -1.83 -10.98
C PRO A 174 24.55 -3.15 -10.48
N MET A 175 23.81 -3.85 -11.35
CA MET A 175 23.18 -5.12 -11.02
C MET A 175 24.22 -6.17 -10.63
N ASN A 176 24.49 -6.34 -9.33
CA ASN A 176 25.17 -7.53 -8.84
C ASN A 176 24.13 -8.63 -8.58
N ARG A 177 24.12 -9.63 -9.46
CA ARG A 177 23.08 -10.65 -9.68
C ARG A 177 22.85 -11.63 -8.50
N LYS A 178 23.58 -11.48 -7.39
CA LYS A 178 23.71 -12.50 -6.33
C LYS A 178 22.65 -12.48 -5.22
N TYR A 179 21.60 -11.65 -5.29
CA TYR A 179 20.64 -11.48 -4.18
C TYR A 179 19.21 -12.00 -4.48
N ILE A 180 19.04 -12.92 -5.43
CA ILE A 180 17.72 -13.49 -5.74
C ILE A 180 17.30 -14.59 -4.73
N ASP A 181 18.24 -15.19 -3.99
CA ASP A 181 17.95 -16.45 -3.27
C ASP A 181 17.35 -16.29 -1.86
N ILE A 182 17.15 -15.08 -1.34
CA ILE A 182 16.58 -14.89 0.02
C ILE A 182 15.04 -14.81 0.03
N TRP A 183 14.40 -14.74 -1.15
CA TRP A 183 12.93 -14.57 -1.24
C TRP A 183 12.14 -15.88 -1.43
N GLY A 184 12.79 -17.05 -1.37
CA GLY A 184 12.16 -18.36 -1.60
C GLY A 184 11.53 -19.05 -0.38
N THR A 185 11.70 -18.55 0.85
CA THR A 185 11.45 -19.36 2.06
C THR A 185 10.25 -18.92 2.92
N LEU A 186 9.33 -18.10 2.42
CA LEU A 186 8.12 -17.66 3.15
C LEU A 186 6.82 -17.91 2.39
N ALA A 187 6.74 -19.06 1.71
CA ALA A 187 5.49 -19.60 1.16
C ALA A 187 5.09 -20.86 1.92
#